data_AF-A0ABD5LSH5-F1
#
_entry.id   AF-A0ABD5LSH5-F1
#
_cell.length_a   1.000
_cell.length_b   1.000
_cell.length_c   1.000
_cell.angle_alpha   90.00
_cell.angle_beta   90.00
_cell.angle_gamma   90.00
#
_symmetry.space_group_name_H-M   'P 1'
#
loop_
_entity.id
_entity.type
_entity.pdbx_description
1 polymer ?
#
loop_
_entity_poly.entity_id
_entity_poly.type
_entity_poly.pdbx_seq_one_letter_code
_entity_poly.pdbx_strand_id
1 'polypeptide(L)'
;MGYVNEFNNKGASLSFFVFFSAYALSFGCSVDNGYDIESGNYNIYVQLEAEVQPYQNLIVDLSRHLKCWNSYGGWQDVDHINLEPGTGLSGPLFNFSGSVYWYGNTYSLPLNSATKVLHIGDLTPMPMPMMLYLTPINNSPAGGVLIRSGETIATINMYKIADWDGGNPKYFTWK
;
A
#
# COMPACT_ATOMS: atom_id res chain seq x y z
N MET A 1 -47.89 -43.60 44.22
CA MET A 1 -46.60 -43.60 44.94
C MET A 1 -45.56 -44.06 43.91
N GLY A 2 -44.92 -43.17 43.15
CA GLY A 2 -43.63 -42.52 43.50
C GLY A 2 -42.56 -43.60 43.65
N TYR A 3 -41.54 -43.77 42.79
CA TYR A 3 -40.47 -42.81 42.45
C TYR A 3 -39.87 -43.09 41.06
N VAL A 4 -39.52 -42.00 40.37
CA VAL A 4 -38.55 -41.92 39.25
C VAL A 4 -37.13 -41.82 39.85
N ASN A 5 -36.10 -42.26 39.12
CA ASN A 5 -34.76 -41.64 38.99
C ASN A 5 -33.87 -42.56 38.12
N GLU A 6 -33.72 -42.27 36.83
CA GLU A 6 -32.74 -41.34 36.23
C GLU A 6 -31.34 -41.97 36.03
N PHE A 7 -31.08 -42.34 34.77
CA PHE A 7 -29.76 -42.69 34.25
C PHE A 7 -28.84 -41.46 34.35
N ASN A 8 -27.88 -41.51 35.25
CA ASN A 8 -26.89 -40.45 35.43
C ASN A 8 -25.80 -40.59 34.33
N ASN A 9 -26.09 -40.06 33.14
CA ASN A 9 -25.14 -39.96 32.05
C ASN A 9 -24.24 -38.74 32.31
N LYS A 10 -23.05 -38.97 32.88
CA LYS A 10 -22.01 -37.94 33.03
C LYS A 10 -21.40 -37.61 31.66
N GLY A 11 -22.14 -36.87 30.85
CA GLY A 11 -21.60 -36.18 29.68
C GLY A 11 -20.77 -34.98 30.13
N ALA A 12 -19.45 -35.16 30.23
CA ALA A 12 -18.53 -34.04 30.38
C ALA A 12 -18.55 -33.22 29.08
N SER A 13 -19.27 -32.10 29.08
CA SER A 13 -19.27 -31.15 27.97
C SER A 13 -17.94 -30.39 27.95
N LEU A 14 -16.99 -30.86 27.13
CA LEU A 14 -15.80 -30.08 26.78
C LEU A 14 -16.26 -28.90 25.91
N SER A 15 -16.42 -27.73 26.52
CA SER A 15 -16.59 -26.48 25.77
C SER A 15 -15.21 -26.05 25.27
N PHE A 16 -14.95 -26.29 23.98
CA PHE A 16 -13.74 -25.81 23.31
C PHE A 16 -13.97 -24.33 22.94
N PHE A 17 -13.54 -23.41 23.81
CA PHE A 17 -13.46 -21.99 23.46
C PHE A 17 -12.32 -21.81 22.44
N VAL A 18 -12.67 -21.73 21.16
CA VAL A 18 -11.74 -21.22 20.14
C VAL A 18 -11.61 -19.72 20.38
N PHE A 19 -10.55 -19.31 21.07
CA PHE A 19 -10.11 -17.92 21.06
C PHE A 19 -9.57 -17.63 19.65
N PHE A 20 -10.43 -17.16 18.75
CA PHE A 20 -9.94 -16.39 17.62
C PHE A 20 -9.33 -15.13 18.20
N SER A 21 -8.00 -15.03 18.13
CA SER A 21 -7.32 -13.73 18.22
C SER A 21 -7.83 -12.91 17.04
N ALA A 22 -8.87 -12.12 17.27
CA ALA A 22 -9.22 -11.02 16.40
C ALA A 22 -8.08 -10.00 16.54
N TYR A 23 -7.00 -10.21 15.79
CA TYR A 23 -6.06 -9.13 15.54
C TYR A 23 -6.89 -8.04 14.88
N ALA A 24 -7.26 -7.03 15.66
CA ALA A 24 -7.96 -5.87 15.17
C ALA A 24 -7.10 -5.29 14.04
N LEU A 25 -7.65 -5.35 12.84
CA LEU A 25 -7.08 -4.72 11.65
C LEU A 25 -6.99 -3.24 12.01
N SER A 26 -5.78 -2.68 12.06
CA SER A 26 -5.55 -1.28 12.45
C SER A 26 -5.46 -0.40 11.20
N PHE A 27 -5.05 -0.95 10.05
CA PHE A 27 -4.83 -0.21 8.82
C PHE A 27 -5.16 -1.05 7.58
N GLY A 28 -5.77 -0.42 6.58
CA GLY A 28 -6.10 -1.06 5.31
C GLY A 28 -5.88 -0.12 4.12
N CYS A 29 -5.57 -0.71 2.96
CA CYS A 29 -5.52 -0.04 1.68
C CYS A 29 -6.37 -0.78 0.65
N SER A 30 -6.72 -0.09 -0.45
CA SER A 30 -7.39 -0.70 -1.59
C SER A 30 -6.88 -0.03 -2.87
N VAL A 31 -6.78 -0.83 -3.93
CA VAL A 31 -6.47 -0.37 -5.29
C VAL A 31 -7.74 -0.45 -6.12
N ASP A 32 -8.13 0.65 -6.76
CA ASP A 32 -9.31 0.76 -7.63
C ASP A 32 -10.63 0.31 -6.98
N ASN A 33 -10.73 0.48 -5.65
CA ASN A 33 -11.83 -0.02 -4.81
C ASN A 33 -11.99 -1.56 -4.87
N GLY A 34 -10.89 -2.28 -5.10
CA GLY A 34 -10.78 -3.72 -4.91
C GLY A 34 -10.79 -4.13 -3.44
N TYR A 35 -10.33 -5.35 -3.18
CA TYR A 35 -10.28 -5.92 -1.82
C TYR A 35 -9.30 -5.18 -0.90
N ASP A 36 -9.49 -5.36 0.40
CA ASP A 36 -8.67 -4.77 1.44
C ASP A 36 -7.28 -5.40 1.49
N ILE A 37 -6.26 -4.54 1.54
CA ILE A 37 -4.85 -4.88 1.50
C ILE A 37 -4.20 -4.42 2.81
N GLU A 38 -3.63 -5.36 3.56
CA GLU A 38 -3.09 -5.11 4.89
C GLU A 38 -1.56 -5.16 4.96
N SER A 39 -0.92 -5.83 4.00
CA SER A 39 0.54 -5.86 3.78
C SER A 39 0.88 -6.69 2.54
N GLY A 40 2.11 -6.59 2.04
CA GLY A 40 2.64 -7.45 0.99
C GLY A 40 2.85 -6.74 -0.35
N ASN A 41 2.92 -7.52 -1.43
CA ASN A 41 3.25 -7.03 -2.77
C ASN A 41 2.01 -7.04 -3.66
N TYR A 42 1.69 -5.90 -4.28
CA TYR A 42 0.53 -5.76 -5.16
C TYR A 42 0.87 -4.91 -6.38
N ASN A 43 0.10 -5.10 -7.44
CA ASN A 43 0.26 -4.34 -8.67
C ASN A 43 -0.77 -3.21 -8.73
N ILE A 44 -0.37 -2.05 -9.23
CA ILE A 44 -1.24 -0.93 -9.59
C ILE A 44 -1.11 -0.72 -11.10
N TYR A 45 -2.18 -1.03 -11.83
CA TYR A 45 -2.19 -0.85 -13.28
C TYR A 45 -2.58 0.58 -13.64
N VAL A 46 -1.71 1.25 -14.38
CA VAL A 46 -1.92 2.64 -14.80
C VAL A 46 -1.96 2.74 -16.32
N GLN A 47 -2.72 3.70 -16.82
CA GLN A 47 -2.71 4.05 -18.24
C GLN A 47 -1.63 5.12 -18.47
N LEU A 48 -0.75 4.87 -19.43
CA LEU A 48 0.27 5.82 -19.87
C LEU A 48 -0.15 6.41 -21.22
N GLU A 49 0.25 7.64 -21.49
CA GLU A 49 0.08 8.21 -22.84
C GLU A 49 0.92 7.44 -23.85
N ALA A 50 0.35 7.18 -25.04
CA ALA A 50 0.94 6.29 -26.04
C ALA A 50 2.24 6.82 -26.67
N GLU A 51 2.47 8.13 -26.60
CA GLU A 51 3.67 8.78 -27.10
C GLU A 51 4.00 9.99 -26.23
N VAL A 52 5.25 10.07 -25.77
CA VAL A 52 5.77 11.20 -25.01
C VAL A 52 6.82 11.88 -25.87
N GLN A 53 6.59 13.15 -26.23
CA GLN A 53 7.57 13.91 -27.00
C GLN A 53 8.85 14.13 -26.17
N PRO A 54 10.01 14.34 -26.83
CA PRO A 54 11.20 14.82 -26.13
C PRO A 54 10.84 16.03 -25.25
N TYR A 55 11.31 16.05 -24.01
CA TYR A 55 11.05 17.11 -23.01
C TYR A 55 9.64 17.15 -22.39
N GLN A 56 8.77 16.17 -22.67
CA GLN A 56 7.53 15.99 -21.91
C GLN A 56 7.74 15.06 -20.71
N ASN A 57 7.16 15.43 -19.57
CA ASN A 57 7.16 14.59 -18.38
C ASN A 57 5.94 13.67 -18.42
N LEU A 58 6.17 12.37 -18.27
CA LEU A 58 5.09 11.42 -18.01
C LEU A 58 4.72 11.51 -16.54
N ILE A 59 3.44 11.77 -16.26
CA ILE A 59 2.90 11.88 -14.91
C ILE A 59 2.05 10.64 -14.63
N VAL A 60 2.39 9.91 -13.58
CA VAL A 60 1.59 8.77 -13.09
C VAL A 60 0.99 9.18 -11.76
N ASP A 61 -0.31 9.46 -11.76
CA ASP A 61 -1.05 9.84 -10.55
C ASP A 61 -1.64 8.60 -9.86
N LEU A 62 -1.00 8.19 -8.77
CA LEU A 62 -1.40 6.99 -8.00
C LEU A 62 -2.50 7.30 -6.99
N SER A 63 -2.78 8.58 -6.70
CA SER A 63 -3.86 8.96 -5.78
C SER A 63 -5.24 8.52 -6.28
N ARG A 64 -5.39 8.36 -7.60
CA ARG A 64 -6.62 7.92 -8.24
C ARG A 64 -6.89 6.43 -8.07
N HIS A 65 -5.84 5.65 -7.80
CA HIS A 65 -5.89 4.20 -7.72
C HIS A 65 -5.79 3.70 -6.29
N LEU A 66 -4.85 4.24 -5.50
CA LEU A 66 -4.55 3.77 -4.17
C LEU A 66 -5.22 4.65 -3.10
N LYS A 67 -6.03 4.01 -2.25
CA LYS A 67 -6.62 4.64 -1.06
C LYS A 67 -6.25 3.83 0.17
N CYS A 68 -6.06 4.50 1.31
CA CYS A 68 -5.87 3.83 2.59
C CYS A 68 -6.65 4.51 3.71
N TRP A 69 -6.91 3.79 4.80
CA TRP A 69 -7.67 4.26 5.95
C TRP A 69 -7.14 3.61 7.23
N ASN A 70 -7.41 4.29 8.34
CA ASN A 70 -7.28 3.71 9.66
C ASN A 70 -8.57 2.94 9.99
N SER A 71 -8.45 1.74 10.53
CA SER A 71 -9.58 0.85 10.74
C SER A 71 -10.32 1.09 12.07
N TYR A 72 -9.79 1.95 12.96
CA TYR A 72 -10.48 2.41 14.17
C TYR A 72 -11.27 3.70 13.93
N GLY A 73 -10.66 4.67 13.25
CA GLY A 73 -11.24 5.99 13.02
C GLY A 73 -11.14 6.92 14.22
N GLY A 74 -11.51 8.19 14.03
CA GLY A 74 -11.53 9.18 15.10
C GLY A 74 -10.14 9.48 15.69
N TRP A 75 -9.07 9.25 14.92
CA TRP A 75 -7.68 9.47 15.32
C TRP A 75 -7.24 8.65 16.53
N GLN A 76 -7.83 7.46 16.69
CA GLN A 76 -7.36 6.43 17.61
C GLN A 76 -6.35 5.52 16.90
N ASP A 77 -5.30 5.09 17.61
CA ASP A 77 -4.22 4.25 17.06
C ASP A 77 -3.73 4.75 15.69
N VAL A 78 -3.22 5.98 15.63
CA VAL A 78 -2.96 6.68 14.36
C VAL A 78 -1.90 5.93 13.56
N ASP A 79 -2.15 5.74 12.26
CA ASP A 79 -1.20 5.11 11.36
C ASP A 79 -0.21 6.12 10.79
N HIS A 80 1.07 5.81 10.95
CA HIS A 80 2.21 6.55 10.45
C HIS A 80 2.79 5.86 9.22
N ILE A 81 2.78 6.56 8.08
CA ILE A 81 3.11 5.98 6.78
C ILE A 81 4.16 6.81 6.09
N ASN A 82 5.17 6.16 5.52
CA ASN A 82 6.14 6.82 4.65
C ASN A 82 6.58 5.87 3.53
N LEU A 83 7.21 6.43 2.51
CA LEU A 83 7.90 5.65 1.49
C LEU A 83 9.30 5.33 1.98
N GLU A 84 9.79 4.14 1.64
CA GLU A 84 11.06 3.59 2.09
C GLU A 84 12.13 3.62 0.97
N PRO A 85 13.42 3.55 1.34
CA PRO A 85 14.51 3.35 0.39
C PRO A 85 14.27 2.14 -0.53
N GLY A 86 14.84 2.20 -1.73
CA GLY A 86 14.62 1.19 -2.78
C GLY A 86 13.33 1.41 -3.58
N THR A 87 12.51 2.41 -3.22
CA THR A 87 11.49 2.95 -4.13
C THR A 87 12.18 3.59 -5.34
N GLY A 88 11.79 3.22 -6.55
CA GLY A 88 12.46 3.69 -7.76
C GLY A 88 11.86 3.17 -9.05
N LEU A 89 12.40 3.64 -10.18
CA LEU A 89 12.01 3.16 -11.51
C LEU A 89 12.59 1.78 -11.78
N SER A 90 11.89 1.00 -12.60
CA SER A 90 12.26 -0.35 -12.96
C SER A 90 11.91 -0.64 -14.41
N GLY A 91 12.34 -1.82 -14.89
CA GLY A 91 12.05 -2.26 -16.25
C GLY A 91 12.55 -1.28 -17.32
N PRO A 92 11.75 -0.97 -18.35
CA PRO A 92 12.15 -0.07 -19.44
C PRO A 92 12.49 1.35 -18.98
N LEU A 93 11.96 1.78 -17.82
CA LEU A 93 12.14 3.14 -17.30
C LEU A 93 13.29 3.26 -16.31
N PHE A 94 14.06 2.20 -16.07
CA PHE A 94 15.18 2.24 -15.12
C PHE A 94 16.20 3.38 -15.42
N ASN A 95 16.39 3.70 -16.71
CA ASN A 95 17.29 4.77 -17.15
C ASN A 95 16.59 6.13 -17.32
N PHE A 96 15.38 6.32 -16.79
CA PHE A 96 14.70 7.62 -16.79
C PHE A 96 15.15 8.45 -15.59
N SER A 97 15.07 9.77 -15.70
CA SER A 97 15.10 10.63 -14.52
C SER A 97 13.70 10.61 -13.91
N GLY A 98 13.61 10.28 -12.62
CA GLY A 98 12.34 10.16 -11.92
C GLY A 98 12.31 10.99 -10.65
N SER A 99 11.12 11.45 -10.28
CA SER A 99 10.83 11.92 -8.94
C SER A 99 9.46 11.42 -8.47
N VAL A 100 9.30 11.25 -7.16
CA VAL A 100 8.03 10.96 -6.52
C VAL A 100 7.60 12.18 -5.72
N TYR A 101 6.41 12.69 -6.00
CA TYR A 101 5.72 13.56 -5.07
C TYR A 101 5.05 12.69 -4.01
N TRP A 102 5.30 13.03 -2.75
CA TRP A 102 4.74 12.38 -1.59
C TRP A 102 4.41 13.44 -0.54
N TYR A 103 3.13 13.54 -0.20
CA TYR A 103 2.63 14.34 0.93
C TYR A 103 3.23 15.76 1.01
N GLY A 104 3.10 16.51 -0.10
CA GLY A 104 3.53 17.91 -0.21
C GLY A 104 5.02 18.13 -0.53
N ASN A 105 5.80 17.05 -0.71
CA ASN A 105 7.23 17.12 -1.02
C ASN A 105 7.56 16.30 -2.26
N THR A 106 8.60 16.70 -2.99
CA THR A 106 9.09 15.95 -4.14
C THR A 106 10.48 15.40 -3.84
N TYR A 107 10.68 14.11 -4.11
CA TYR A 107 11.91 13.38 -3.86
C TYR A 107 12.45 12.78 -5.16
N SER A 108 13.75 12.90 -5.40
CA SER A 108 14.39 12.24 -6.55
C SER A 108 14.34 10.72 -6.38
N LEU A 109 14.11 10.00 -7.48
CA LEU A 109 14.19 8.55 -7.53
C LEU A 109 15.57 8.10 -8.05
N PRO A 110 16.11 6.97 -7.55
CA PRO A 110 15.55 6.14 -6.46
C PRO A 110 15.64 6.85 -5.10
N LEU A 111 14.71 6.50 -4.19
CA LEU A 111 14.75 6.99 -2.82
C LEU A 111 15.94 6.38 -2.07
N ASN A 112 16.78 7.26 -1.52
CA ASN A 112 17.95 6.88 -0.70
C ASN A 112 17.68 6.98 0.81
N SER A 113 16.54 7.57 1.19
CA SER A 113 16.08 7.73 2.57
C SER A 113 14.55 7.64 2.62
N ALA A 114 14.01 7.34 3.80
CA ALA A 114 12.58 7.44 4.04
C ALA A 114 12.04 8.85 3.77
N THR A 115 10.79 8.93 3.29
CA THR A 115 10.10 10.22 3.06
C THR A 115 9.46 10.76 4.35
N LYS A 116 8.86 11.94 4.26
CA LYS A 116 8.06 12.52 5.34
C LYS A 116 6.92 11.57 5.74
N VAL A 117 6.66 11.46 7.04
CA VAL A 117 5.55 10.66 7.57
C VAL A 117 4.19 11.35 7.28
N LEU A 118 3.27 10.61 6.67
CA LEU A 118 1.85 10.88 6.54
C LEU A 118 1.12 10.21 7.72
N HIS A 119 0.14 10.90 8.29
CA HIS A 119 -0.68 10.38 9.39
C HIS A 119 -2.09 10.10 8.89
N ILE A 120 -2.63 8.93 9.22
CA ILE A 120 -4.00 8.54 8.90
C ILE A 120 -4.69 8.07 10.17
N GLY A 121 -5.80 8.73 10.53
CA GLY A 121 -6.59 8.40 11.71
C GLY A 121 -8.08 8.25 11.42
N ASP A 122 -8.52 8.45 10.18
CA ASP A 122 -9.92 8.38 9.78
C ASP A 122 -10.25 7.02 9.13
N LEU A 123 -11.48 6.56 9.39
CA LEU A 123 -12.11 5.39 8.74
C LEU A 123 -12.42 5.63 7.26
N THR A 124 -12.50 6.89 6.84
CA THR A 124 -12.82 7.23 5.46
C THR A 124 -11.60 6.98 4.58
N PRO A 125 -11.71 6.16 3.51
CA PRO A 125 -10.59 5.92 2.60
C PRO A 125 -10.05 7.23 1.99
N MET A 126 -8.80 7.53 2.31
CA MET A 126 -8.09 8.69 1.79
C MET A 126 -7.27 8.29 0.55
N PRO A 127 -7.41 9.00 -0.58
CA PRO A 127 -6.47 8.92 -1.70
C PRO A 127 -5.03 9.15 -1.25
N MET A 128 -4.12 8.24 -1.59
CA MET A 128 -2.71 8.39 -1.21
C MET A 128 -2.07 9.54 -2.01
N PRO A 129 -1.48 10.56 -1.36
CA PRO A 129 -0.99 11.77 -2.01
C PRO A 129 0.35 11.52 -2.72
N MET A 130 0.32 10.69 -3.77
CA MET A 130 1.48 10.14 -4.43
C MET A 130 1.38 10.26 -5.95
N MET A 131 2.40 10.85 -6.57
CA MET A 131 2.51 10.98 -8.03
C MET A 131 3.96 10.74 -8.47
N LEU A 132 4.16 10.05 -9.60
CA LEU A 132 5.48 9.91 -10.22
C LEU A 132 5.61 10.90 -11.39
N TYR A 133 6.76 11.55 -11.47
CA TYR A 133 7.15 12.40 -12.59
C TYR A 133 8.37 11.81 -13.27
N LEU A 134 8.21 11.40 -14.52
CA LEU A 134 9.21 10.65 -15.26
C LEU A 134 9.64 11.46 -16.46
N THR A 135 10.94 11.71 -16.57
CA THR A 135 11.55 12.46 -17.68
C THR A 135 12.48 11.52 -18.44
N PRO A 136 12.34 11.40 -19.76
CA PRO A 136 13.31 10.68 -20.59
C PRO A 136 14.70 11.32 -20.42
N ILE A 137 15.73 10.52 -20.18
CA ILE A 137 17.11 11.01 -20.29
C ILE A 137 17.47 10.97 -21.78
N ASN A 138 17.94 12.09 -22.33
CA ASN A 138 18.20 12.31 -23.78
C ASN A 138 19.33 11.46 -24.38
N ASN A 139 19.67 10.33 -23.76
CA ASN A 139 20.85 9.52 -24.06
C ASN A 139 20.49 8.15 -24.66
N SER A 140 19.23 7.91 -25.08
CA SER A 140 18.85 6.65 -25.75
C SER A 140 18.88 6.75 -27.28
N PRO A 141 19.34 5.68 -27.97
CA PRO A 141 19.69 5.70 -29.39
C PRO A 141 18.45 5.74 -30.28
N ALA A 142 18.26 6.83 -31.04
CA ALA A 142 17.43 6.99 -32.27
C ALA A 142 16.06 6.29 -32.42
N GLY A 143 15.52 5.60 -31.40
CA GLY A 143 14.46 4.59 -31.54
C GLY A 143 13.45 4.55 -30.39
N GLY A 144 13.50 5.52 -29.47
CA GLY A 144 12.55 5.65 -28.37
C GLY A 144 12.66 4.54 -27.31
N VAL A 145 11.88 4.68 -26.23
CA VAL A 145 11.73 3.63 -25.22
C VAL A 145 10.34 3.01 -25.38
N LEU A 146 10.30 1.71 -25.66
CA LEU A 146 9.04 0.95 -25.74
C LEU A 146 8.70 0.41 -24.35
N ILE A 147 7.51 0.74 -23.87
CA ILE A 147 6.91 0.12 -22.68
C ILE A 147 5.82 -0.83 -23.16
N ARG A 148 5.92 -2.11 -22.83
CA ARG A 148 4.90 -3.10 -23.16
C ARG A 148 3.84 -3.13 -22.06
N SER A 149 2.59 -3.37 -22.46
CA SER A 149 1.50 -3.58 -21.51
C SER A 149 1.86 -4.70 -20.53
N GLY A 150 1.72 -4.42 -19.23
CA GLY A 150 2.03 -5.35 -18.15
C GLY A 150 3.47 -5.33 -17.65
N GLU A 151 4.36 -4.52 -18.23
CA GLU A 151 5.70 -4.30 -17.68
C GLU A 151 5.64 -3.42 -16.43
N THR A 152 6.34 -3.84 -15.38
CA THR A 152 6.57 -3.00 -14.20
C THR A 152 7.51 -1.85 -14.55
N ILE A 153 7.08 -0.63 -14.27
CA ILE A 153 7.83 0.61 -14.57
C ILE A 153 8.42 1.28 -13.33
N ALA A 154 7.91 0.95 -12.15
CA ALA A 154 8.39 1.43 -10.87
C ALA A 154 8.10 0.40 -9.78
N THR A 155 8.87 0.46 -8.69
CA THR A 155 8.59 -0.27 -7.46
C THR A 155 8.52 0.76 -6.34
N ILE A 156 7.45 0.75 -5.55
CA ILE A 156 7.24 1.69 -4.45
C ILE A 156 7.14 0.90 -3.15
N ASN A 157 8.12 1.12 -2.28
CA ASN A 157 8.16 0.51 -0.96
C ASN A 157 7.53 1.49 0.03
N MET A 158 6.53 1.02 0.78
CA MET A 158 5.81 1.80 1.77
C MET A 158 5.84 1.08 3.11
N TYR A 159 6.12 1.84 4.16
CA TYR A 159 6.13 1.36 5.53
C TYR A 159 4.99 1.98 6.32
N LYS A 160 4.44 1.20 7.25
CA LYS A 160 3.39 1.62 8.17
C LYS A 160 3.72 1.18 9.60
N ILE A 161 3.46 2.04 10.57
CA ILE A 161 3.43 1.71 12.01
C ILE A 161 2.34 2.53 12.71
N ALA A 162 1.64 1.95 13.69
CA ALA A 162 0.60 2.62 14.48
C ALA A 162 1.12 3.09 15.85
N ASP A 163 0.28 3.74 16.65
CA ASP A 163 0.63 4.25 17.98
C ASP A 163 0.61 3.16 19.08
N TRP A 164 -0.34 2.22 19.04
CA TRP A 164 -0.61 1.30 20.13
C TRP A 164 0.14 -0.03 20.02
N ASP A 165 0.50 -0.59 21.18
CA ASP A 165 1.01 -1.96 21.32
C ASP A 165 2.17 -2.32 20.37
N GLY A 166 3.12 -1.38 20.19
CA GLY A 166 4.27 -1.54 19.29
C GLY A 166 3.94 -1.32 17.81
N GLY A 167 2.75 -0.80 17.51
CA GLY A 167 2.33 -0.23 16.24
C GLY A 167 2.09 -1.22 15.10
N ASN A 168 2.31 -2.51 15.33
CA ASN A 168 2.13 -3.58 14.33
C ASN A 168 2.72 -3.20 12.95
N PRO A 169 4.05 -3.06 12.85
CA PRO A 169 4.69 -2.54 11.65
C PRO A 169 4.40 -3.42 10.42
N LYS A 170 4.03 -2.79 9.30
CA LYS A 170 3.70 -3.44 8.03
C LYS A 170 4.50 -2.84 6.88
N TYR A 171 4.77 -3.68 5.88
CA TYR A 171 5.43 -3.28 4.64
C TYR A 171 4.53 -3.59 3.45
N PHE A 172 4.54 -2.67 2.49
CA PHE A 172 3.82 -2.77 1.24
C PHE A 172 4.79 -2.50 0.09
N THR A 173 4.61 -3.24 -0.99
CA THR A 173 5.31 -2.99 -2.25
C THR A 173 4.26 -2.82 -3.34
N TRP A 174 4.21 -1.65 -3.94
CA TRP A 174 3.35 -1.35 -5.08
C TRP A 174 4.19 -1.39 -6.37
N LYS A 175 3.74 -2.18 -7.35
CA LYS A 175 4.41 -2.40 -8.63
C LYS A 175 3.56 -1.95 -9.81
#